data_AF-A0A2N0TY60-F1
#
_entry.id   AF-A0A2N0TY60-F1
#
_cell.length_a   1.000
_cell.length_b   1.000
_cell.length_c   1.000
_cell.angle_alpha   90.00
_cell.angle_beta   90.00
_cell.angle_gamma   90.00
#
_symmetry.space_group_name_H-M   'P 1'
#
loop_
_entity.id
_entity.type
_entity.pdbx_description
1 polymer ?
#
loop_
_entity_poly.entity_id
_entity_poly.type
_entity_poly.pdbx_seq_one_letter_code
_entity_poly.pdbx_strand_id
1 'polypeptide(L)'
;MPLPEIWFPFNKDSDVDNVVHFLEELPANIKSITDPDNSNFYEVCLYKAELGIDRILYEASLKEATEEFLSSLDESKENWSEQNLRRIGFSGESLILKAKILDGLWKKMRDLMKDVWKEYIDFTNDTVVKWLREFLAFLNSILGSLKTLIPGIDSIKESKEIMETFISITEK
;
A
#
# COMPACT_ATOMS: atom_id res chain seq x y z
N MET A 1 -13.41 -2.53 -6.17
CA MET A 1 -13.23 -1.12 -5.69
C MET A 1 -12.32 -0.43 -6.69
N PRO A 2 -12.58 0.79 -7.19
CA PRO A 2 -11.69 1.39 -8.21
C PRO A 2 -10.28 1.64 -7.66
N LEU A 3 -9.28 1.64 -8.53
CA LEU A 3 -7.93 2.05 -8.17
C LEU A 3 -7.90 3.53 -7.75
N PRO A 4 -7.17 3.89 -6.67
CA PRO A 4 -7.06 5.28 -6.26
C PRO A 4 -6.31 6.10 -7.31
N GLU A 5 -6.72 7.36 -7.49
CA GLU A 5 -5.98 8.27 -8.37
C GLU A 5 -4.66 8.73 -7.73
N ILE A 6 -4.70 8.97 -6.42
CA ILE A 6 -3.63 9.46 -5.55
C ILE A 6 -3.65 8.59 -4.29
N TRP A 7 -2.48 8.20 -3.79
CA TRP A 7 -2.37 7.40 -2.57
C TRP A 7 -2.19 8.26 -1.33
N PHE A 8 -1.57 9.43 -1.46
CA PHE A 8 -1.32 10.34 -0.34
C PHE A 8 -1.92 11.72 -0.63
N PRO A 9 -3.25 11.89 -0.50
CA PRO A 9 -3.92 13.15 -0.79
C PRO A 9 -3.52 14.24 0.22
N PHE A 10 -2.79 15.23 -0.27
CA PHE A 10 -2.45 16.45 0.48
C PHE A 10 -3.58 17.47 0.34
N ASN A 11 -4.47 17.54 1.33
CA ASN A 11 -5.55 18.54 1.32
C ASN A 11 -6.07 18.92 2.70
N LYS A 12 -5.43 18.45 3.79
CA LYS A 12 -5.88 18.72 5.16
C LYS A 12 -5.11 19.86 5.81
N ASP A 13 -5.70 20.38 6.89
CA ASP A 13 -5.24 21.56 7.61
C ASP A 13 -3.94 21.35 8.41
N SER A 14 -3.53 20.09 8.65
CA SER A 14 -2.31 19.74 9.39
C SER A 14 -1.57 18.52 8.78
N ASP A 15 -0.27 18.36 9.10
CA ASP A 15 0.47 17.16 8.68
C ASP A 15 -0.12 15.93 9.37
N VAL A 16 -0.53 16.06 10.65
CA VAL A 16 -1.23 15.00 11.39
C VAL A 16 -2.44 14.50 10.62
N ASP A 17 -3.33 15.38 10.19
CA ASP A 17 -4.54 14.98 9.47
C ASP A 17 -4.24 14.31 8.13
N ASN A 18 -3.24 14.83 7.39
CA ASN A 18 -2.82 14.22 6.13
C ASN A 18 -2.27 12.79 6.35
N VAL A 19 -1.50 12.58 7.42
CA VAL A 19 -0.91 11.28 7.76
C VAL A 19 -1.98 10.29 8.26
N VAL A 20 -2.92 10.75 9.10
CA VAL A 20 -4.04 9.93 9.58
C VAL A 20 -4.86 9.47 8.39
N HIS A 21 -5.24 10.40 7.51
CA HIS A 21 -6.06 10.10 6.35
C HIS A 21 -5.38 9.10 5.40
N PHE A 22 -4.09 9.30 5.10
CA PHE A 22 -3.29 8.35 4.33
C PHE A 22 -3.33 6.93 4.93
N LEU A 23 -3.18 6.83 6.25
CA LEU A 23 -3.16 5.54 6.95
C LEU A 23 -4.54 4.89 7.02
N GLU A 24 -5.63 5.66 7.16
CA GLU A 24 -6.98 5.13 7.13
C GLU A 24 -7.37 4.55 5.77
N GLU A 25 -6.90 5.15 4.67
CA GLU A 25 -7.16 4.66 3.31
C GLU A 25 -6.22 3.53 2.87
N LEU A 26 -5.05 3.41 3.51
CA LEU A 26 -3.99 2.48 3.12
C LEU A 26 -4.47 1.03 2.93
N PRO A 27 -5.25 0.41 3.85
CA PRO A 27 -5.68 -0.97 3.68
C PRO A 27 -6.59 -1.17 2.46
N ALA A 28 -7.50 -0.23 2.22
CA ALA A 28 -8.39 -0.26 1.06
C ALA A 28 -7.59 -0.12 -0.25
N ASN A 29 -6.61 0.79 -0.26
CA ASN A 29 -5.74 0.99 -1.41
C ASN A 29 -4.87 -0.25 -1.69
N ILE A 30 -4.28 -0.89 -0.66
CA ILE A 30 -3.55 -2.16 -0.82
C ILE A 30 -4.47 -3.24 -1.36
N LYS A 31 -5.67 -3.39 -0.80
CA LYS A 31 -6.65 -4.37 -1.28
C LYS A 31 -6.99 -4.16 -2.76
N SER A 32 -7.13 -2.91 -3.19
CA SER A 32 -7.46 -2.55 -4.58
C SER A 32 -6.43 -3.05 -5.61
N ILE A 33 -5.16 -3.24 -5.21
CA ILE A 33 -4.10 -3.79 -6.07
C ILE A 33 -4.38 -5.25 -6.44
N THR A 34 -4.99 -5.99 -5.52
CA THR A 34 -5.30 -7.43 -5.68
C THR A 34 -6.76 -7.70 -6.03
N ASP A 35 -7.58 -6.64 -6.17
CA ASP A 35 -9.00 -6.75 -6.49
C ASP A 35 -9.15 -7.38 -7.90
N PRO A 36 -9.96 -8.43 -8.09
CA PRO A 36 -10.15 -9.06 -9.40
C PRO A 36 -10.72 -8.13 -10.47
N ASP A 37 -11.45 -7.07 -10.06
CA ASP A 37 -11.97 -6.07 -11.00
C ASP A 37 -10.86 -5.17 -11.55
N ASN A 38 -9.74 -5.05 -10.82
CA ASN A 38 -8.62 -4.18 -11.15
C ASN A 38 -7.34 -4.94 -11.51
N SER A 39 -7.27 -6.26 -11.33
CA SER A 39 -6.02 -6.99 -11.48
C SER A 39 -6.22 -8.48 -11.78
N ASN A 40 -5.19 -9.12 -12.33
CA ASN A 40 -5.10 -10.58 -12.48
C ASN A 40 -4.24 -11.23 -11.37
N PHE A 41 -4.10 -10.57 -10.20
CA PHE A 41 -3.22 -11.04 -9.11
C PHE A 41 -3.48 -12.50 -8.73
N TYR A 42 -4.75 -12.89 -8.54
CA TYR A 42 -5.09 -14.26 -8.13
C TYR A 42 -4.79 -15.30 -9.21
N GLU A 43 -5.03 -14.96 -10.48
CA GLU A 43 -4.80 -15.85 -11.62
C GLU A 43 -3.31 -16.06 -11.89
N VAL A 44 -2.52 -14.99 -11.72
CA VAL A 44 -1.09 -15.01 -12.02
C VAL A 44 -0.28 -15.41 -10.81
N CYS A 45 -0.52 -14.80 -9.65
CA CYS A 45 0.35 -14.92 -8.48
C CYS A 45 -0.08 -16.04 -7.53
N LEU A 46 -1.38 -16.18 -7.20
CA LEU A 46 -1.80 -17.29 -6.32
C LEU A 46 -1.85 -18.62 -7.07
N TYR A 47 -2.46 -18.65 -8.25
CA TYR A 47 -2.65 -19.91 -8.98
C TYR A 47 -1.35 -20.50 -9.52
N LYS A 48 -0.44 -19.68 -10.10
CA LYS A 48 0.85 -20.18 -10.60
C LYS A 48 1.85 -20.54 -9.51
N ALA A 49 1.70 -20.00 -8.29
CA ALA A 49 2.63 -20.29 -7.22
C ALA A 49 2.52 -21.74 -6.72
N GLU A 50 1.43 -22.45 -7.04
CA GLU A 50 1.18 -23.85 -6.64
C GLU A 50 1.33 -24.10 -5.13
N LEU A 51 1.19 -23.06 -4.30
CA LEU A 51 1.42 -23.11 -2.85
C LEU A 51 0.24 -23.68 -2.06
N GLY A 52 -0.85 -24.07 -2.74
CA GLY A 52 -2.09 -24.50 -2.08
C GLY A 52 -2.80 -23.38 -1.31
N ILE A 53 -2.40 -22.12 -1.53
CA ILE A 53 -3.04 -20.94 -0.94
C ILE A 53 -4.16 -20.52 -1.87
N ASP A 54 -5.40 -20.63 -1.39
CA ASP A 54 -6.55 -20.14 -2.12
C ASP A 54 -6.83 -18.66 -1.82
N ARG A 55 -7.70 -18.07 -2.64
CA ARG A 55 -8.13 -16.68 -2.50
C ARG A 55 -8.78 -16.39 -1.15
N ILE A 56 -9.53 -17.35 -0.59
CA ILE A 56 -10.27 -17.16 0.67
C ILE A 56 -9.29 -16.96 1.82
N LEU A 57 -8.24 -17.79 1.88
CA LEU A 57 -7.21 -17.68 2.90
C LEU A 57 -6.43 -16.36 2.80
N TYR A 58 -6.07 -15.95 1.58
CA TYR A 58 -5.39 -14.67 1.36
C TYR A 58 -6.27 -13.47 1.78
N GLU A 59 -7.54 -13.44 1.36
CA GLU A 59 -8.47 -12.37 1.72
C GLU A 59 -8.76 -12.33 3.23
N ALA A 60 -8.82 -13.50 3.89
CA ALA A 60 -8.96 -13.58 5.34
C ALA A 60 -7.75 -12.98 6.06
N SER A 61 -6.53 -13.33 5.65
CA SER A 61 -5.30 -12.78 6.20
C SER A 61 -5.21 -11.26 6.03
N LEU A 62 -5.52 -10.74 4.84
CA LEU A 62 -5.58 -9.29 4.61
C LEU A 62 -6.61 -8.60 5.50
N LYS A 63 -7.76 -9.24 5.73
CA LYS A 63 -8.82 -8.71 6.58
C LYS A 63 -8.35 -8.63 8.05
N GLU A 64 -7.78 -9.70 8.58
CA GLU A 64 -7.25 -9.74 9.96
C GLU A 64 -6.20 -8.65 10.18
N ALA A 65 -5.23 -8.54 9.27
CA ALA A 65 -4.20 -7.51 9.34
C ALA A 65 -4.77 -6.08 9.25
N THR A 66 -5.80 -5.87 8.43
CA THR A 66 -6.49 -4.58 8.32
C THR A 66 -7.20 -4.21 9.62
N GLU A 67 -7.92 -5.16 10.23
CA GLU A 67 -8.64 -4.95 11.48
C GLU A 67 -7.69 -4.61 12.63
N GLU A 68 -6.59 -5.35 12.77
CA GLU A 68 -5.56 -5.08 13.78
C GLU A 68 -4.89 -3.72 13.58
N PHE A 69 -4.52 -3.40 12.34
CA PHE A 69 -3.89 -2.13 12.01
C PHE A 69 -4.81 -0.94 12.29
N LEU A 70 -6.08 -1.00 11.88
CA LEU A 70 -7.04 0.08 12.11
C LEU A 70 -7.38 0.26 13.59
N SER A 71 -7.49 -0.83 14.35
CA SER A 71 -7.66 -0.77 15.81
C SER A 71 -6.46 -0.07 16.47
N SER A 72 -5.25 -0.48 16.10
CA SER A 72 -4.01 0.12 16.62
C SER A 72 -3.84 1.58 16.20
N LEU A 73 -4.27 1.93 14.99
CA LEU A 73 -4.28 3.30 14.50
C LEU A 73 -5.17 4.15 15.38
N ASP A 74 -6.41 3.72 15.63
CA ASP A 74 -7.38 4.45 16.43
C ASP A 74 -6.90 4.68 17.87
N GLU A 75 -6.39 3.63 18.52
CA GLU A 75 -5.78 3.72 19.86
C GLU A 75 -4.57 4.66 19.90
N SER A 76 -3.79 4.72 18.82
CA SER A 76 -2.59 5.55 18.77
C SER A 76 -2.90 7.04 18.57
N LYS A 77 -4.04 7.40 17.96
CA LYS A 77 -4.37 8.78 17.52
C LYS A 77 -4.25 9.82 18.64
N GLU A 78 -4.58 9.45 19.88
CA GLU A 78 -4.48 10.36 21.04
C GLU A 78 -3.05 10.86 21.30
N ASN A 79 -2.03 10.11 20.85
CA ASN A 79 -0.62 10.43 21.03
C ASN A 79 -0.01 11.17 19.82
N TRP A 80 -0.80 11.48 18.81
CA TRP A 80 -0.28 12.10 17.59
C TRP A 80 -0.09 13.58 17.80
N SER A 81 1.08 14.06 17.39
CA SER A 81 1.40 15.47 17.40
C SER A 81 2.35 15.78 16.26
N GLU A 82 2.30 17.01 15.79
CA GLU A 82 3.25 17.57 14.83
C GLU A 82 4.71 17.39 15.29
N GLN A 83 4.95 17.47 16.59
CA GLN A 83 6.29 17.26 17.16
C GLN A 83 6.76 15.81 16.98
N ASN A 84 5.88 14.83 17.18
CA ASN A 84 6.19 13.42 17.00
C ASN A 84 6.45 13.10 15.52
N LEU A 85 5.63 13.62 14.61
CA LEU A 85 5.85 13.49 13.16
C LEU A 85 7.16 14.15 12.72
N ARG A 86 7.48 15.33 13.24
CA ARG A 86 8.75 16.01 12.93
C ARG A 86 9.96 15.19 13.36
N ARG A 87 9.92 14.52 14.51
CA ARG A 87 11.03 13.68 15.01
C ARG A 87 11.37 12.52 14.09
N ILE A 88 10.38 11.99 13.37
CA ILE A 88 10.57 10.90 12.40
C ILE A 88 10.70 11.41 10.96
N GLY A 89 10.84 12.73 10.77
CA GLY A 89 10.94 13.35 9.44
C GLY A 89 9.67 13.16 8.60
N PHE A 90 8.49 13.15 9.23
CA PHE A 90 7.20 12.93 8.59
C PHE A 90 6.29 14.16 8.72
N SER A 91 6.89 15.35 8.64
CA SER A 91 6.22 16.67 8.69
C SER A 91 6.78 17.62 7.63
N GLY A 92 6.01 18.64 7.23
CA GLY A 92 6.39 19.73 6.34
C GLY A 92 6.92 19.23 4.99
N GLU A 93 8.00 19.84 4.51
CA GLU A 93 8.60 19.52 3.21
C GLU A 93 9.01 18.05 3.07
N SER A 94 9.41 17.39 4.17
CA SER A 94 9.77 15.97 4.11
C SER A 94 8.56 15.07 3.89
N LEU A 95 7.39 15.44 4.43
CA LEU A 95 6.14 14.71 4.18
C LEU A 95 5.69 14.91 2.74
N ILE A 96 5.71 16.17 2.27
CA ILE A 96 5.35 16.56 0.90
C ILE A 96 6.20 15.80 -0.11
N LEU A 97 7.51 15.75 0.11
CA LEU A 97 8.42 15.02 -0.77
C LEU A 97 8.09 13.51 -0.81
N LYS A 98 7.82 12.90 0.36
CA LYS A 98 7.45 11.48 0.43
C LYS A 98 6.15 11.19 -0.32
N ALA A 99 5.10 11.96 -0.11
CA ALA A 99 3.86 11.80 -0.86
C ALA A 99 4.07 11.95 -2.37
N LYS A 100 4.77 13.01 -2.80
CA LYS A 100 5.04 13.25 -4.24
C LYS A 100 5.82 12.10 -4.88
N ILE A 101 6.77 11.49 -4.17
CA ILE A 101 7.50 10.33 -4.68
C ILE A 101 6.55 9.12 -4.78
N LEU A 102 5.77 8.84 -3.72
CA LEU A 102 4.83 7.72 -3.70
C LEU A 102 3.78 7.83 -4.82
N ASP A 103 3.11 8.99 -4.92
CA ASP A 103 2.11 9.27 -5.94
C ASP A 103 2.72 9.32 -7.35
N GLY A 104 3.97 9.79 -7.47
CA GLY A 104 4.71 9.79 -8.74
C GLY A 104 5.01 8.38 -9.24
N LEU A 105 5.41 7.46 -8.35
CA LEU A 105 5.60 6.04 -8.68
C LEU A 105 4.27 5.39 -9.07
N TRP A 106 3.22 5.65 -8.30
CA TRP A 106 1.87 5.16 -8.61
C TRP A 106 1.36 5.65 -9.96
N LYS A 107 1.54 6.95 -10.25
CA LYS A 107 1.13 7.54 -11.52
C LYS A 107 1.85 6.89 -12.71
N LYS A 108 3.17 6.65 -12.61
CA LYS A 108 3.91 5.93 -13.66
C LYS A 108 3.33 4.55 -13.91
N MET A 109 2.98 3.82 -12.86
CA MET A 109 2.34 2.52 -12.97
C MET A 109 0.96 2.64 -13.65
N ARG A 110 0.13 3.61 -13.23
CA ARG A 110 -1.18 3.86 -13.86
C ARG A 110 -1.11 4.26 -15.32
N ASP A 111 -0.16 5.11 -15.67
CA ASP A 111 0.00 5.55 -17.06
C ASP A 111 0.38 4.38 -17.99
N LEU A 112 1.12 3.38 -17.49
CA LEU A 112 1.38 2.14 -18.23
C LEU A 112 0.13 1.27 -18.43
N MET A 113 -0.82 1.31 -17.49
CA MET A 113 -2.08 0.55 -17.58
C MET A 113 -3.10 1.20 -18.52
N LYS A 114 -3.08 2.53 -18.65
CA LYS A 114 -4.01 3.26 -19.53
C LYS A 114 -3.88 2.86 -21.00
N ASP A 115 -2.69 2.47 -21.43
CA ASP A 115 -2.45 1.99 -22.79
C ASP A 115 -3.11 0.61 -23.05
N VAL A 116 -3.54 -0.09 -21.99
CA VAL A 116 -4.14 -1.44 -22.02
C VAL A 116 -5.64 -1.39 -21.69
N TRP A 117 -6.39 -0.43 -22.25
CA TRP A 117 -7.87 -0.35 -22.34
C TRP A 117 -8.72 -0.46 -21.05
N LYS A 118 -8.14 -0.77 -19.90
CA LYS A 118 -8.72 -0.74 -18.56
C LYS A 118 -7.59 -0.40 -17.61
N GLU A 119 -7.84 0.42 -16.60
CA GLU A 119 -6.90 0.65 -15.50
C GLU A 119 -6.74 -0.65 -14.69
N TYR A 120 -6.06 -1.62 -15.29
CA TYR A 120 -6.00 -3.01 -14.89
C TYR A 120 -4.54 -3.41 -14.70
N ILE A 121 -4.22 -3.88 -13.51
CA ILE A 121 -2.88 -4.31 -13.10
C ILE A 121 -2.65 -5.71 -13.64
N ASP A 122 -1.91 -5.78 -14.73
CA ASP A 122 -1.46 -7.02 -15.33
C ASP A 122 -0.12 -7.48 -14.71
N PHE A 123 -0.19 -8.47 -13.83
CA PHE A 123 0.94 -9.11 -13.19
C PHE A 123 1.76 -10.01 -14.13
N THR A 124 1.35 -10.19 -15.40
CA THR A 124 2.20 -10.80 -16.43
C THR A 124 3.11 -9.79 -17.13
N ASN A 125 2.89 -8.49 -16.91
CA ASN A 125 3.70 -7.43 -17.48
C ASN A 125 4.86 -7.07 -16.54
N ASP A 126 6.08 -7.48 -16.90
CA ASP A 126 7.31 -7.22 -16.12
C ASP A 126 7.53 -5.74 -15.80
N THR A 127 7.11 -4.84 -16.69
CA THR A 127 7.26 -3.40 -16.47
C THR A 127 6.31 -2.91 -15.38
N VAL A 128 5.05 -3.37 -15.40
CA VAL A 128 4.07 -3.08 -14.33
C VAL A 128 4.56 -3.64 -13.00
N VAL A 129 4.99 -4.90 -12.98
CA VAL A 129 5.51 -5.57 -11.78
C VAL A 129 6.73 -4.83 -11.21
N LYS A 130 7.67 -4.41 -12.06
CA LYS A 130 8.84 -3.63 -11.65
C LYS A 130 8.43 -2.32 -10.96
N TRP A 131 7.55 -1.54 -11.55
CA TRP A 131 7.11 -0.27 -10.96
C TRP A 131 6.30 -0.48 -9.68
N LEU A 132 5.47 -1.52 -9.63
CA LEU A 132 4.75 -1.90 -8.42
C LEU A 132 5.73 -2.24 -7.29
N ARG A 133 6.83 -2.95 -7.56
CA ARG A 133 7.87 -3.23 -6.55
C ARG A 133 8.57 -1.97 -6.06
N GLU A 134 8.93 -1.05 -6.97
CA GLU A 134 9.52 0.23 -6.58
C GLU A 134 8.57 1.04 -5.69
N PHE A 135 7.28 1.03 -6.03
CA PHE A 135 6.21 1.64 -5.23
C PHE A 135 6.10 0.98 -3.83
N LEU A 136 6.00 -0.35 -3.76
CA LEU A 136 5.86 -1.09 -2.51
C LEU A 136 7.11 -0.98 -1.62
N ALA A 137 8.30 -0.94 -2.21
CA ALA A 137 9.55 -0.69 -1.50
C ALA A 137 9.57 0.71 -0.88
N PHE A 138 9.11 1.72 -1.61
CA PHE A 138 9.03 3.09 -1.08
C PHE A 138 7.96 3.22 0.01
N LEU A 139 6.79 2.60 -0.19
CA LEU A 139 5.76 2.49 0.84
C LEU A 139 6.30 1.85 2.12
N ASN A 140 7.12 0.80 2.01
CA ASN A 140 7.76 0.17 3.16
C ASN A 140 8.69 1.13 3.92
N SER A 141 9.42 2.00 3.22
CA SER A 141 10.24 3.04 3.85
C SER A 141 9.40 4.06 4.62
N ILE A 142 8.21 4.40 4.09
CA ILE A 142 7.25 5.27 4.77
C ILE A 142 6.74 4.59 6.05
N LEU A 143 6.25 3.36 5.94
CA LEU A 143 5.72 2.59 7.07
C LEU A 143 6.78 2.33 8.13
N GLY A 144 8.03 2.07 7.73
CA GLY A 144 9.16 1.92 8.65
C GLY A 144 9.42 3.17 9.48
N SER A 145 9.20 4.37 8.92
CA SER A 145 9.33 5.62 9.67
C SER A 145 8.20 5.82 10.68
N LEU A 146 6.99 5.34 10.35
CA LEU A 146 5.78 5.51 11.16
C LEU A 146 5.63 4.44 12.24
N LYS A 147 6.34 3.30 12.15
CA LYS A 147 6.31 2.20 13.11
C LYS A 147 6.52 2.65 14.57
N THR A 148 7.34 3.67 14.80
CA THR A 148 7.60 4.18 16.15
C THR A 148 6.39 4.90 16.77
N LEU A 149 5.41 5.29 15.96
CA LEU A 149 4.20 5.99 16.37
C LEU A 149 2.97 5.08 16.40
N ILE A 150 2.98 4.00 15.62
CA ILE A 150 1.81 3.13 15.42
C ILE A 150 2.24 1.67 15.61
N PRO A 151 1.95 1.07 16.78
CA PRO A 151 2.31 -0.33 17.05
C PRO A 151 1.76 -1.34 16.03
N GLY A 152 0.58 -1.10 15.45
CA GLY A 152 -0.05 -2.00 14.47
C GLY A 152 0.46 -1.88 13.03
N ILE A 153 1.48 -1.07 12.76
CA ILE A 153 2.06 -0.98 11.40
C ILE A 153 2.66 -2.30 10.92
N ASP A 154 3.11 -3.17 11.83
CA ASP A 154 3.69 -4.44 11.43
C ASP A 154 2.66 -5.35 10.73
N SER A 155 1.39 -5.32 11.12
CA SER A 155 0.32 -6.12 10.49
C SER A 155 0.08 -5.72 9.03
N ILE A 156 0.04 -4.40 8.73
CA ILE A 156 -0.12 -3.95 7.34
C ILE A 156 1.14 -4.17 6.51
N LYS A 157 2.33 -4.13 7.14
CA LYS A 157 3.58 -4.50 6.50
C LYS A 157 3.61 -5.98 6.13
N GLU A 158 3.15 -6.86 7.01
CA GLU A 158 3.06 -8.30 6.75
C GLU A 158 2.16 -8.59 5.54
N SER A 159 0.99 -7.95 5.46
CA SER A 159 0.09 -8.04 4.30
C SER A 159 0.79 -7.68 2.98
N LYS A 160 1.58 -6.60 3.00
CA LYS A 160 2.37 -6.16 1.85
C LYS A 160 3.51 -7.13 1.54
N GLU A 161 4.20 -7.67 2.54
CA GLU A 161 5.29 -8.64 2.38
C GLU A 161 4.80 -9.97 1.78
N ILE A 162 3.60 -10.41 2.16
CA ILE A 162 2.91 -11.56 1.56
C ILE A 162 2.68 -11.29 0.06
N MET A 163 2.15 -10.11 -0.29
CA MET A 163 1.93 -9.73 -1.68
C MET A 163 3.25 -9.72 -2.49
N GLU A 164 4.33 -9.14 -1.95
CA GLU A 164 5.65 -9.15 -2.59
C GLU A 164 6.21 -10.55 -2.79
N THR A 165 5.97 -11.46 -1.83
CA THR A 165 6.38 -12.86 -1.92
C THR A 165 5.70 -13.54 -3.11
N PHE A 166 4.39 -13.37 -3.27
CA PHE A 166 3.65 -13.92 -4.42
C PHE A 166 4.12 -13.34 -5.75
N ILE A 167 4.35 -12.02 -5.81
CA ILE A 167 4.90 -11.34 -7.00
C ILE A 167 6.30 -11.86 -7.36
N SER A 168 7.08 -12.30 -6.37
CA SER A 168 8.44 -12.81 -6.58
C SER A 168 8.46 -14.26 -7.09
N ILE A 169 7.45 -15.06 -6.73
CA ILE A 169 7.36 -16.46 -7.17
C ILE A 169 7.05 -16.57 -8.67
N THR A 170 6.36 -15.59 -9.24
CA THR A 170 5.93 -15.62 -10.64
C THR A 170 7.00 -15.26 -11.67
N GLU A 171 8.22 -14.93 -11.24
CA GLU A 171 9.34 -14.56 -12.14
C GLU A 171 10.21 -15.74 -12.60
N LYS A 172 9.71 -16.97 -12.47
CA LYS A 172 10.36 -18.18 -13.02
C LYS A 172 9.84 -18.49 -14.41
#